data_AF-A0A934P7M2-F1
#
_entry.id   AF-A0A934P7M2-F1
#
_cell.length_a   1.000
_cell.length_b   1.000
_cell.length_c   1.000
_cell.angle_alpha   90.00
_cell.angle_beta   90.00
_cell.angle_gamma   90.00
#
_symmetry.space_group_name_H-M   'P 1'
#
loop_
_entity.id
_entity.type
_entity.pdbx_description
1 polymer ?
#
loop_
_entity_poly.entity_id
_entity_poly.type
_entity_poly.pdbx_seq_one_letter_code
_entity_poly.pdbx_strand_id
1 'polypeptide(L)' 'MMPIDPTADFGRRAWLPCPACAHNVGCGDCGSGKNCDNHWQYLLSNKGPQVFLQCSDCAHLWAFDSRDRTYLAPKVCLG' A
#
# COMPACT_ATOMS: atom_id res chain seq x y z
N MET A 1 -6.29 -13.64 -10.00
CA MET A 1 -6.53 -12.20 -9.84
C MET A 1 -7.60 -12.04 -8.79
N MET A 2 -7.31 -11.38 -7.68
CA MET A 2 -8.37 -10.97 -6.73
C MET A 2 -9.19 -9.82 -7.34
N PRO A 3 -10.45 -9.61 -6.92
CA PRO A 3 -11.24 -8.49 -7.40
C PRO A 3 -10.58 -7.17 -6.97
N ILE A 4 -10.31 -6.30 -7.95
CA ILE A 4 -9.82 -4.95 -7.71
C ILE A 4 -11.04 -4.05 -7.53
N ASP A 5 -10.99 -3.16 -6.54
CA ASP A 5 -12.06 -2.17 -6.34
C ASP A 5 -12.22 -1.33 -7.62
N PRO A 6 -13.45 -1.12 -8.14
CA PRO A 6 -13.66 -0.37 -9.37
C PRO A 6 -13.14 1.08 -9.33
N THR A 7 -12.94 1.64 -8.14
CA THR A 7 -12.40 2.99 -7.93
C THR A 7 -10.89 3.00 -7.74
N ALA A 8 -10.24 1.84 -7.73
CA ALA A 8 -8.79 1.74 -7.61
C ALA A 8 -8.11 2.42 -8.81
N ASP A 9 -7.22 3.35 -8.51
CA ASP A 9 -6.37 3.96 -9.51
C ASP A 9 -5.16 3.04 -9.77
N PHE A 10 -5.13 2.40 -10.95
CA PHE A 10 -4.04 1.51 -11.37
C PHE A 10 -2.67 2.20 -11.46
N GLY A 11 -2.64 3.52 -11.62
CA GLY A 11 -1.41 4.32 -11.67
C GLY A 11 -0.86 4.68 -10.29
N ARG A 12 -1.69 4.61 -9.24
CA ARG A 12 -1.32 5.07 -7.89
C ARG A 12 -1.01 3.90 -6.96
N ARG A 13 0.29 3.76 -6.67
CA ARG A 13 0.84 2.73 -5.79
C ARG A 13 1.25 3.33 -4.44
N ALA A 14 0.95 2.61 -3.37
CA ALA A 14 1.42 2.89 -2.03
C ALA A 14 2.31 1.74 -1.52
N TRP A 15 3.54 2.05 -1.09
CA TRP A 15 4.44 1.06 -0.47
C TRP A 15 4.24 1.06 1.04
N LEU A 16 3.19 0.37 1.47
CA LEU A 16 2.82 0.13 2.86
C LEU A 16 2.71 -1.37 3.10
N PRO A 17 3.10 -1.91 4.26
CA PRO A 17 2.87 -3.32 4.56
C PRO A 17 1.36 -3.58 4.71
N CYS A 18 0.87 -4.63 4.06
CA CYS A 18 -0.50 -5.09 4.27
C CYS A 18 -0.65 -5.68 5.69
N PRO A 19 -1.63 -5.22 6.49
CA PRO A 19 -1.84 -5.73 7.85
C PRO A 19 -2.40 -7.16 7.89
N ALA A 20 -2.86 -7.71 6.75
CA ALA A 20 -3.56 -9.00 6.69
C ALA A 20 -2.71 -10.17 6.17
N CYS A 21 -1.73 -9.94 5.29
CA CYS A 21 -1.06 -11.05 4.59
C CYS A 21 0.47 -11.03 4.63
N ALA A 22 1.09 -10.02 5.26
CA ALA A 22 2.54 -9.93 5.45
C ALA A 22 3.38 -10.18 4.17
N HIS A 23 2.83 -9.85 3.00
CA HIS A 23 3.41 -10.21 1.70
C HIS A 23 4.81 -9.66 1.43
N ASN A 24 5.21 -8.61 2.15
CA ASN A 24 6.53 -8.00 2.05
C ASN A 24 7.62 -8.72 2.88
N VAL A 25 7.24 -9.67 3.74
CA VAL A 25 8.19 -10.40 4.61
C VAL A 25 9.11 -11.27 3.77
N GLY A 26 10.42 -11.18 4.03
CA GLY A 26 11.45 -11.90 3.29
C GLY A 26 11.90 -11.22 1.98
N CYS A 27 11.27 -10.12 1.58
CA CYS A 27 11.73 -9.33 0.44
C CYS A 27 12.93 -8.45 0.83
N GLY A 28 14.07 -8.62 0.14
CA GLY A 28 15.29 -7.84 0.42
C GLY A 28 15.11 -6.34 0.20
N ASP A 29 14.37 -5.94 -0.84
CA ASP A 29 14.11 -4.52 -1.11
C ASP A 29 13.20 -3.91 -0.04
N CYS A 30 12.09 -4.57 0.30
CA CYS A 30 11.21 -4.10 1.38
C CYS A 30 11.93 -4.06 2.72
N GLY A 31 12.72 -5.09 3.04
CA GLY A 31 13.52 -5.16 4.27
C GLY A 31 14.60 -4.09 4.36
N SER A 32 15.06 -3.55 3.23
CA SER A 32 16.00 -2.43 3.17
C SER A 32 15.31 -1.05 3.05
N GLY A 33 13.98 -0.99 3.15
CA GLY A 33 13.20 0.25 3.06
C GLY A 33 13.08 0.82 1.64
N LYS A 34 13.38 0.03 0.61
CA LYS A 34 13.20 0.39 -0.80
C LYS A 34 11.79 0.04 -1.27
N ASN A 35 11.35 0.77 -2.30
CA ASN A 35 10.16 0.40 -3.06
C ASN A 35 10.54 -0.73 -4.02
N CYS A 36 9.78 -1.82 -4.02
CA CYS A 36 9.94 -2.91 -5.00
C CYS A 36 8.72 -2.98 -5.92
N ASP A 37 8.86 -3.68 -7.04
CA ASP A 37 7.79 -3.73 -8.06
C ASP A 37 6.62 -4.64 -7.67
N ASN A 38 6.80 -5.51 -6.67
CA ASN A 38 5.84 -6.54 -6.29
C ASN A 38 5.00 -6.18 -5.06
N HIS A 39 5.57 -5.52 -4.05
CA HIS A 39 4.90 -5.30 -2.77
C HIS A 39 4.45 -3.84 -2.65
N TRP A 40 3.24 -3.59 -3.15
CA TRP A 40 2.57 -2.30 -3.11
C TRP A 40 1.05 -2.48 -2.99
N GLN A 41 0.34 -1.40 -2.71
CA GLN A 41 -1.11 -1.37 -2.50
C GLN A 41 -1.75 -0.38 -3.49
N TYR A 42 -2.95 -0.70 -3.98
CA TYR A 42 -3.75 0.24 -4.75
C TYR A 42 -4.19 1.38 -3.83
N LEU A 43 -4.03 2.62 -4.30
CA LEU A 43 -4.63 3.78 -3.65
C LEU A 43 -6.05 3.99 -4.20
N LEU A 44 -7.05 3.84 -3.34
CA LEU A 44 -8.45 3.98 -3.70
C LEU A 44 -8.91 5.44 -3.62
N SER A 45 -8.59 6.10 -2.50
CA SER A 45 -8.91 7.52 -2.29
C SER A 45 -8.12 8.10 -1.12
N ASN A 46 -8.14 9.43 -0.99
CA ASN A 46 -7.57 10.16 0.14
C ASN A 46 -8.59 11.12 0.75
N LYS A 47 -8.59 11.26 2.07
CA LYS A 47 -9.33 12.28 2.83
C LYS A 47 -8.38 12.95 3.81
N GLY A 48 -7.79 14.06 3.36
CA GLY A 48 -6.69 14.70 4.10
C GLY A 48 -5.51 13.74 4.28
N PRO A 49 -5.04 13.50 5.51
CA PRO A 49 -3.92 12.59 5.76
C PRO A 49 -4.33 11.11 5.74
N GLN A 50 -5.64 10.80 5.73
CA GLN A 50 -6.13 9.42 5.69
C GLN A 50 -6.16 8.92 4.24
N VAL A 51 -5.50 7.81 3.98
CA VAL A 51 -5.46 7.14 2.69
C VAL A 51 -6.22 5.82 2.77
N PHE A 52 -6.97 5.47 1.73
CA PHE A 52 -7.76 4.24 1.64
C PHE A 52 -7.10 3.31 0.62
N LEU A 53 -6.84 2.07 1.02
CA LEU A 53 -5.94 1.17 0.33
C LEU A 53 -6.59 -0.18 0.06
N GLN A 54 -6.16 -0.83 -1.02
CA GLN A 54 -6.42 -2.24 -1.30
C GLN A 54 -5.12 -2.99 -1.53
N CYS A 55 -4.98 -4.15 -0.88
CA CYS A 55 -3.81 -4.99 -1.08
C CYS A 55 -3.78 -5.64 -2.47
N SER A 56 -2.65 -5.56 -3.17
CA SER A 56 -2.46 -6.21 -4.49
C SER A 56 -2.62 -7.73 -4.44
N ASP A 57 -2.28 -8.36 -3.30
CA ASP A 57 -2.13 -9.81 -3.21
C ASP A 57 -3.34 -10.48 -2.57
N CYS A 58 -3.89 -9.89 -1.51
CA CYS A 58 -5.02 -10.46 -0.76
C CYS A 58 -6.31 -9.65 -0.86
N ALA A 59 -6.32 -8.52 -1.57
CA ALA A 59 -7.46 -7.61 -1.68
C ALA A 59 -8.01 -7.04 -0.35
N HIS A 60 -7.27 -7.17 0.75
CA HIS A 60 -7.64 -6.55 2.02
C HIS A 60 -7.78 -5.03 1.88
N LEU A 61 -8.83 -4.48 2.45
CA LEU A 61 -9.16 -3.05 2.42
C LEU A 61 -8.92 -2.43 3.79
N TRP A 62 -8.22 -1.30 3.85
CA TRP A 62 -8.03 -0.56 5.09
C TRP A 62 -7.78 0.94 4.85
N ALA A 63 -7.89 1.71 5.94
CA ALA A 63 -7.49 3.11 5.98
C ALA A 63 -6.18 3.24 6.76
N PHE A 64 -5.29 4.12 6.31
CA PHE A 64 -4.02 4.42 6.96
C PHE A 64 -3.86 5.93 7.14
N ASP A 65 -3.37 6.38 8.29
CA ASP A 65 -3.00 7.79 8.48
C ASP A 65 -1.55 7.99 8.01
N SER A 66 -1.36 8.73 6.92
CA SER A 66 -0.03 8.98 6.34
C SER A 66 0.93 9.75 7.26
N ARG A 67 0.42 10.34 8.36
CA ARG A 67 1.24 11.00 9.39
C ARG A 67 1.78 10.00 10.41
N ASP A 68 1.24 8.79 10.45
CA ASP A 68 1.73 7.72 11.31
C ASP A 68 3.15 7.33 10.88
N ARG A 69 4.08 7.42 11.83
CA ARG A 69 5.51 7.14 11.65
C ARG A 69 5.90 5.73 12.07
N THR A 70 4.93 4.92 12.51
CA THR A 70 5.15 3.55 12.99
C THR A 70 5.67 2.64 11.87
N TYR A 71 5.28 2.93 10.64
CA TYR A 71 5.93 2.39 9.44
C TYR A 71 6.84 3.49 8.91
N LEU A 72 8.10 3.16 8.60
CA LEU A 72 9.01 4.05 7.87
C LEU A 72 8.19 4.74 6.77
N ALA A 73 8.09 6.07 6.86
CA ALA A 73 7.00 6.86 6.28
C ALA A 73 6.48 6.32 4.93
N PRO A 74 5.15 6.16 4.75
CA PRO A 74 4.59 5.65 3.51
C PRO A 74 5.13 6.42 2.32
N LYS A 75 5.83 5.73 1.42
CA LYS A 75 6.21 6.29 0.13
C LYS A 75 5.00 6.11 -0.79
N VAL A 76 4.10 7.08 -0.79
CA VAL A 76 2.99 7.14 -1.75
C VAL A 76 3.46 7.94 -2.95
N CYS A 77 3.48 7.32 -4.14
CA CYS A 77 3.69 8.06 -5.37
C CYS A 77 2.39 8.76 -5.75
N LEU A 78 2.20 10.00 -5.28
CA LEU A 78 1.13 10.87 -5.73
C LEU A 78 1.51 11.41 -7.11
N GLY A 79 1.17 10.64 -8.15
CA GLY A 79 1.14 11.13 -9.53
C GLY A 79 -0.04 12.06 -9.79
#